data_AF-A0A349A4M4-F1
#
_entry.id   AF-A0A349A4M4-F1
#
_cell.length_a   1.000
_cell.length_b   1.000
_cell.length_c   1.000
_cell.angle_alpha   90.00
_cell.angle_beta   90.00
_cell.angle_gamma   90.00
#
_symmetry.space_group_name_H-M   'P 1'
#
loop_
_entity.id
_entity.type
_entity.pdbx_description
1 polymer ?
#
loop_
_entity_poly.entity_id
_entity_poly.type
_entity_poly.pdbx_seq_one_letter_code
_entity_poly.pdbx_strand_id
1 'polypeptide(L)'
;MKAQGKGYDTTNAMHVLVSSLQSALDYTVRIRHQTDGAGNLLYWGDADGDGDYERNTTTGSNIYLISSYGVSSGSNRTIDVEAARKPPIAVPAALSVNAATSIQGSSTNVIGNDACGGADKPGIVTGQAISTVTTNGNPTIAGTTPIVHTDTPLNVQALIDTYKTSANFTYHVESATQTNTTTPGPGDGWGTPVLGASDTDPSTCGVRNIVYYNTKTSAGVPTDISLTGGATGCGLLLIEGDAFLHGGFSWNGIVLVSGSVTFTGGGNKNVTGALASGGSTDADVVGGNANIIYCSTAILALTANRPLDILSWKDVR
;
A
#
# COMPACT_ATOMS: atom_id res chain seq x y z
N MET A 1 28.24 27.51 18.41
CA MET A 1 28.22 27.14 19.85
C MET A 1 27.05 26.25 20.26
N LYS A 2 25.75 26.61 20.10
CA LYS A 2 24.64 25.73 20.54
C LYS A 2 24.52 24.41 19.78
N ALA A 3 24.54 24.45 18.45
CA ALA A 3 24.54 23.24 17.62
C ALA A 3 25.73 22.32 17.96
N GLN A 4 26.92 22.89 18.18
CA GLN A 4 28.11 22.14 18.62
C GLN A 4 27.89 21.48 19.98
N GLY A 5 27.29 22.19 20.94
CA GLY A 5 26.87 21.62 22.22
C GLY A 5 25.78 20.55 22.13
N LYS A 6 25.18 20.34 20.94
CA LYS A 6 24.22 19.27 20.65
C LYS A 6 24.80 18.19 19.71
N GLY A 7 26.10 18.24 19.43
CA GLY A 7 26.83 17.21 18.69
C GLY A 7 27.16 17.56 17.24
N TYR A 8 26.84 18.77 16.77
CA TYR A 8 27.31 19.23 15.46
C TYR A 8 28.84 19.40 15.46
N ASP A 9 29.49 18.90 14.41
CA ASP A 9 30.93 18.92 14.25
C ASP A 9 31.22 19.45 12.85
N THR A 10 31.86 20.61 12.78
CA THR A 10 32.22 21.29 11.53
C THR A 10 33.24 20.54 10.70
N THR A 11 33.95 19.58 11.29
CA THR A 11 34.97 18.76 10.62
C THR A 11 34.41 17.46 10.06
N ASN A 12 33.20 17.06 10.48
CA ASN A 12 32.54 15.87 10.00
C ASN A 12 31.62 16.22 8.83
N ALA A 13 31.99 15.81 7.62
CA ALA A 13 31.21 16.06 6.41
C ALA A 13 29.79 15.43 6.42
N MET A 14 29.53 14.46 7.30
CA MET A 14 28.20 13.88 7.50
C MET A 14 27.28 14.75 8.37
N HIS A 15 27.83 15.76 9.05
CA HIS A 15 27.06 16.70 9.85
C HIS A 15 26.65 17.88 8.98
N VAL A 16 25.35 18.03 8.74
CA VAL A 16 24.77 19.14 7.99
C VAL A 16 24.13 20.13 8.96
N LEU A 17 24.53 21.40 8.89
CA LEU A 17 23.88 22.48 9.61
C LEU A 17 22.95 23.25 8.69
N VAL A 18 21.69 23.38 9.09
CA VAL A 18 20.69 24.21 8.42
C VAL A 18 20.36 25.39 9.32
N SER A 19 20.46 26.61 8.76
CA SER A 19 20.10 27.84 9.49
C SER A 19 18.60 27.87 9.79
N SER A 20 18.22 28.39 10.96
CA SER A 20 16.82 28.64 11.30
C SER A 20 16.20 29.61 10.28
N LEU A 21 14.97 29.31 9.84
CA LEU A 21 14.19 30.19 8.97
C LEU A 21 13.41 31.28 9.72
N GLN A 22 13.51 31.30 11.05
CA GLN A 22 12.80 32.24 11.91
C GLN A 22 13.69 32.72 13.06
N SER A 23 13.31 33.86 13.65
CA SER A 23 13.98 34.51 14.78
C SER A 23 13.14 34.60 16.06
N ALA A 24 11.90 34.10 16.04
CA ALA A 24 10.95 34.18 17.15
C ALA A 24 11.24 33.20 18.30
N LEU A 25 11.86 32.05 18.00
CA LEU A 25 12.28 31.06 19.01
C LEU A 25 13.75 30.72 18.83
N ASP A 26 14.44 30.59 19.94
CA ASP A 26 15.80 30.05 19.98
C ASP A 26 15.71 28.54 20.19
N TYR A 27 15.89 27.78 19.11
CA TYR A 27 15.79 26.33 19.12
C TYR A 27 16.93 25.68 18.33
N THR A 28 17.17 24.41 18.61
CA THR A 28 18.10 23.56 17.85
C THR A 28 17.45 22.22 17.63
N VAL A 29 17.30 21.84 16.36
CA VAL A 29 16.82 20.51 15.97
C VAL A 29 18.03 19.64 15.64
N ARG A 30 18.02 18.42 16.16
CA ARG A 30 18.95 17.37 15.78
C ARG A 30 18.16 16.19 15.22
N ILE A 31 18.54 15.71 14.05
CA ILE A 31 17.99 14.51 13.43
C ILE A 31 19.11 13.49 13.37
N ARG A 32 18.86 12.28 13.83
CA ARG A 32 19.78 11.14 13.70
C ARG A 32 18.98 9.87 13.45
N HIS A 33 19.63 8.85 12.90
CA HIS A 33 19.04 7.51 12.91
C HIS A 33 18.99 6.99 14.34
N GLN A 34 17.91 6.29 14.66
CA GLN A 34 17.77 5.55 15.90
C GLN A 34 18.57 4.26 15.82
N THR A 35 19.17 3.87 16.94
CA THR A 35 19.97 2.66 17.07
C THR A 35 19.51 1.84 18.26
N ASP A 36 19.74 0.53 18.22
CA ASP A 36 19.59 -0.33 19.39
C ASP A 36 20.72 -0.12 20.43
N GLY A 37 20.70 -0.89 21.51
CA GLY A 37 21.72 -0.85 22.56
C GLY A 37 23.12 -1.29 22.11
N ALA A 38 23.24 -1.97 20.96
CA ALA A 38 24.49 -2.42 20.35
C ALA A 38 25.00 -1.47 19.25
N GLY A 39 24.22 -0.43 18.89
CA GLY A 39 24.56 0.53 17.84
C GLY A 39 24.08 0.16 16.45
N ASN A 40 23.30 -0.92 16.28
CA ASN A 40 22.70 -1.26 14.99
C ASN A 40 21.57 -0.28 14.66
N LEU A 41 21.42 0.07 13.38
CA LEU A 41 20.32 0.91 12.92
C LEU A 41 18.97 0.22 13.15
N LEU A 42 17.99 1.00 13.57
CA LEU A 42 16.61 0.54 13.72
C LEU A 42 15.76 0.98 12.55
N TYR A 43 14.93 0.06 12.08
CA TYR A 43 14.01 0.24 10.97
C TYR A 43 12.58 0.06 11.45
N TRP A 44 11.67 0.74 10.77
CA TRP A 44 10.24 0.54 10.84
C TRP A 44 9.79 -0.15 9.56
N GLY A 45 9.19 -1.34 9.67
CA GLY A 45 8.76 -2.11 8.52
C GLY A 45 8.38 -3.53 8.87
N ASP A 46 7.78 -4.18 7.89
CA ASP A 46 7.26 -5.55 7.95
C ASP A 46 8.42 -6.55 7.85
N ALA A 47 8.82 -7.10 8.99
CA ALA A 47 10.00 -7.97 9.09
C ALA A 47 9.71 -9.44 8.81
N ASP A 48 8.47 -9.88 9.03
CA ASP A 48 8.02 -11.27 8.89
C ASP A 48 7.05 -11.49 7.71
N GLY A 49 6.67 -10.41 7.02
CA GLY A 49 5.89 -10.43 5.79
C GLY A 49 4.38 -10.55 6.01
N ASP A 50 3.88 -10.27 7.21
CA ASP A 50 2.47 -10.42 7.56
C ASP A 50 1.61 -9.17 7.23
N GLY A 51 2.27 -8.06 6.91
CA GLY A 51 1.66 -6.79 6.54
C GLY A 51 1.55 -5.78 7.68
N ASP A 52 1.91 -6.15 8.91
CA ASP A 52 2.08 -5.24 10.04
C ASP A 52 3.48 -4.62 10.02
N TYR A 53 3.64 -3.45 10.65
CA TYR A 53 4.94 -2.75 10.70
C TYR A 53 5.47 -2.75 12.13
N GLU A 54 6.68 -3.28 12.29
CA GLU A 54 7.35 -3.36 13.59
C GLU A 54 8.71 -2.67 13.55
N ARG A 55 9.24 -2.47 14.76
CA ARG A 55 10.64 -2.11 14.94
C ARG A 55 11.51 -3.34 14.72
N ASN A 56 12.44 -3.25 13.78
CA ASN A 56 13.39 -4.31 13.47
C ASN A 56 14.78 -3.74 13.14
N THR A 57 15.74 -4.61 12.79
CA THR A 57 17.14 -4.25 12.45
C THR A 57 17.52 -4.63 11.01
N THR A 58 16.57 -5.06 10.19
CA THR A 58 16.83 -5.74 8.91
C THR A 58 16.15 -5.09 7.71
N THR A 59 14.92 -4.59 7.83
CA THR A 59 14.09 -4.17 6.69
C THR A 59 13.20 -2.97 7.00
N GLY A 60 12.81 -2.23 5.96
CA GLY A 60 11.90 -1.10 6.04
C GLY A 60 12.63 0.25 5.99
N SER A 61 12.02 1.26 6.62
CA SER A 61 12.51 2.64 6.62
C SER A 61 13.27 2.96 7.90
N ASN A 62 14.34 3.75 7.80
CA ASN A 62 15.08 4.21 8.98
C ASN A 62 14.15 4.91 9.97
N ILE A 63 14.25 4.56 11.25
CA ILE A 63 13.66 5.33 12.34
C ILE A 63 14.56 6.53 12.60
N TYR A 64 14.01 7.73 12.51
CA TYR A 64 14.67 8.98 12.87
C TYR A 64 14.32 9.36 14.31
N LEU A 65 15.34 9.66 15.11
CA LEU A 65 15.16 10.39 16.36
C LEU A 65 15.36 11.88 16.08
N ILE A 66 14.27 12.64 16.21
CA ILE A 66 14.20 14.08 16.02
C ILE A 66 14.12 14.72 17.40
N SER A 67 15.21 15.34 17.84
CA SER A 67 15.27 16.08 19.10
C SER A 67 15.14 17.57 18.82
N SER A 68 14.13 18.23 19.37
CA SER A 68 13.97 19.68 19.34
C SER A 68 14.24 20.26 20.72
N TYR A 69 15.34 20.99 20.87
CA TYR A 69 15.67 21.73 22.08
C TYR A 69 15.28 23.19 21.91
N GLY A 70 14.38 23.69 22.75
CA GLY A 70 13.92 25.08 22.74
C GLY A 70 14.28 25.83 24.02
N VAL A 71 14.59 27.12 23.89
CA VAL A 71 14.83 28.03 25.02
C VAL A 71 13.94 29.24 24.90
N SER A 72 13.29 29.63 25.99
CA SER A 72 12.54 30.88 26.09
C SER A 72 12.60 31.42 27.51
N SER A 73 12.95 32.70 27.65
CA SER A 73 12.95 33.43 28.94
C SER A 73 13.62 32.68 30.10
N GLY A 74 14.77 32.05 29.85
CA GLY A 74 15.55 31.31 30.87
C GLY A 74 15.08 29.88 31.15
N SER A 75 13.95 29.45 30.58
CA SER A 75 13.49 28.06 30.62
C SER A 75 13.92 27.32 29.36
N ASN A 76 14.15 26.01 29.48
CA ASN A 76 14.42 25.13 28.34
C ASN A 76 13.55 23.88 28.38
N ARG A 77 13.31 23.29 27.20
CA ARG A 77 12.62 22.01 27.01
C ARG A 77 13.23 21.26 25.85
N THR A 78 13.24 19.94 25.94
CA THR A 78 13.61 19.07 24.83
C THR A 78 12.45 18.15 24.51
N ILE A 79 12.01 18.14 23.27
CA ILE A 79 11.06 17.14 22.77
C ILE A 79 11.81 16.17 21.89
N ASP A 80 11.69 14.88 22.17
CA ASP A 80 12.16 13.81 21.31
C ASP A 80 10.97 13.18 20.59
N VAL A 81 11.10 13.02 19.28
CA VAL A 81 10.13 12.34 18.42
C VAL A 81 10.85 11.23 17.68
N GLU A 82 10.29 10.02 17.72
CA GLU A 82 10.65 8.96 16.79
C GLU A 82 9.69 9.01 15.60
N ALA A 83 10.25 9.11 14.40
CA ALA A 83 9.45 9.15 13.19
C ALA A 83 10.12 8.32 12.09
N ALA A 84 9.33 7.68 11.23
CA ALA A 84 9.84 6.91 10.10
C ALA A 84 9.10 7.27 8.82
N ARG A 85 9.73 7.06 7.67
CA ARG A 85 8.98 7.05 6.41
C ARG A 85 8.04 5.86 6.42
N LYS A 86 6.85 6.03 5.85
CA LYS A 86 5.92 4.92 5.73
C LYS A 86 6.56 3.84 4.82
N PRO A 87 6.76 2.61 5.30
CA PRO A 87 7.36 1.54 4.51
C PRO A 87 6.53 1.29 3.25
N PRO A 88 7.15 0.81 2.15
CA PRO A 88 6.39 0.25 1.05
C PRO A 88 5.47 -0.87 1.53
N ILE A 89 4.28 -0.95 0.93
CA ILE A 89 3.36 -2.06 1.21
C ILE A 89 3.96 -3.33 0.62
N ALA A 90 4.22 -4.32 1.46
CA ALA A 90 4.76 -5.60 1.06
C ALA A 90 3.65 -6.48 0.48
N VAL A 91 3.50 -6.47 -0.85
CA VAL A 91 2.62 -7.39 -1.57
C VAL A 91 3.46 -8.52 -2.17
N PRO A 92 3.20 -9.79 -1.82
CA PRO A 92 4.09 -10.89 -2.14
C PRO A 92 3.98 -11.40 -3.59
N ALA A 93 2.93 -11.04 -4.32
CA ALA A 93 2.64 -11.48 -5.69
C ALA A 93 1.84 -10.44 -6.48
N ALA A 94 1.61 -10.69 -7.77
CA ALA A 94 0.64 -9.91 -8.56
C ALA A 94 -0.78 -10.04 -7.97
N LEU A 95 -1.14 -11.27 -7.58
CA LEU A 95 -2.40 -11.61 -6.91
C LEU A 95 -2.11 -12.37 -5.61
N SER A 96 -2.59 -11.85 -4.48
CA SER A 96 -2.51 -12.53 -3.18
C SER A 96 -3.92 -12.90 -2.71
N VAL A 97 -4.16 -14.15 -2.34
CA VAL A 97 -5.50 -14.64 -2.00
C VAL A 97 -5.49 -15.49 -0.73
N ASN A 98 -6.43 -15.22 0.17
CA ASN A 98 -6.56 -15.98 1.43
C ASN A 98 -7.67 -17.05 1.39
N ALA A 99 -8.46 -17.09 0.31
CA ALA A 99 -9.53 -18.04 0.05
C ALA A 99 -9.19 -19.04 -1.07
N ALA A 100 -10.11 -19.97 -1.34
CA ALA A 100 -10.12 -20.71 -2.60
C ALA A 100 -10.36 -19.74 -3.77
N THR A 101 -9.72 -19.98 -4.92
CA THR A 101 -9.73 -19.04 -6.04
C THR A 101 -9.89 -19.77 -7.36
N SER A 102 -10.63 -19.20 -8.29
CA SER A 102 -10.78 -19.67 -9.65
C SER A 102 -10.29 -18.63 -10.64
N ILE A 103 -9.28 -18.97 -11.43
CA ILE A 103 -8.76 -18.14 -12.51
C ILE A 103 -9.30 -18.68 -13.84
N GLN A 104 -10.02 -17.85 -14.59
CA GLN A 104 -10.82 -18.30 -15.72
C GLN A 104 -10.60 -17.48 -16.98
N GLY A 105 -10.60 -18.15 -18.14
CA GLY A 105 -10.58 -17.56 -19.46
C GLY A 105 -9.16 -17.38 -20.04
N SER A 106 -9.03 -17.61 -21.34
CA SER A 106 -7.74 -17.59 -22.06
C SER A 106 -7.12 -16.21 -22.18
N SER A 107 -7.92 -15.17 -21.95
CA SER A 107 -7.50 -13.77 -21.99
C SER A 107 -7.21 -13.20 -20.60
N THR A 108 -7.23 -14.05 -19.56
CA THR A 108 -6.91 -13.64 -18.20
C THR A 108 -5.42 -13.85 -17.94
N ASN A 109 -4.76 -12.80 -17.47
CA ASN A 109 -3.32 -12.75 -17.23
C ASN A 109 -3.04 -12.33 -15.78
N VAL A 110 -2.31 -13.15 -15.04
CA VAL A 110 -1.79 -12.84 -13.70
C VAL A 110 -0.27 -12.93 -13.77
N ILE A 111 0.39 -11.78 -13.84
CA ILE A 111 1.81 -11.67 -14.20
C ILE A 111 2.60 -11.09 -13.03
N GLY A 112 3.34 -11.95 -12.33
CA GLY A 112 4.24 -11.60 -11.24
C GLY A 112 5.61 -11.09 -11.67
N ASN A 113 5.99 -11.25 -12.95
CA ASN A 113 7.20 -10.63 -13.48
C ASN A 113 7.06 -9.11 -13.37
N ASP A 114 8.08 -8.44 -12.86
CA ASP A 114 8.01 -7.02 -12.62
C ASP A 114 8.09 -6.26 -13.94
N ALA A 115 6.94 -5.76 -14.40
CA ALA A 115 6.85 -5.07 -15.66
C ALA A 115 7.46 -3.65 -15.61
N CYS A 116 7.89 -3.20 -14.43
CA CYS A 116 8.37 -1.86 -14.14
C CYS A 116 9.87 -1.79 -13.82
N GLY A 117 10.61 -2.88 -14.05
CA GLY A 117 12.06 -2.98 -13.90
C GLY A 117 12.56 -3.34 -12.50
N GLY A 118 11.67 -3.75 -11.60
CA GLY A 118 11.97 -4.25 -10.27
C GLY A 118 12.32 -5.74 -10.22
N ALA A 119 12.17 -6.33 -9.03
CA ALA A 119 12.38 -7.75 -8.82
C ALA A 119 11.07 -8.53 -9.02
N ASP A 120 11.14 -9.59 -9.83
CA ASP A 120 10.01 -10.48 -10.09
C ASP A 120 9.44 -11.09 -8.80
N LYS A 121 8.13 -11.29 -8.81
CA LYS A 121 7.36 -11.99 -7.78
C LYS A 121 6.63 -13.20 -8.37
N PRO A 122 6.07 -14.09 -7.53
CA PRO A 122 5.11 -15.08 -7.99
C PRO A 122 3.90 -14.43 -8.67
N GLY A 123 3.25 -15.17 -9.57
CA GLY A 123 1.98 -14.73 -10.14
C GLY A 123 0.90 -14.68 -9.07
N ILE A 124 0.70 -15.80 -8.39
CA ILE A 124 -0.26 -15.94 -7.29
C ILE A 124 0.44 -16.42 -6.02
N VAL A 125 0.15 -15.78 -4.90
CA VAL A 125 0.44 -16.31 -3.55
C VAL A 125 -0.89 -16.62 -2.86
N THR A 126 -1.00 -17.81 -2.27
CA THR A 126 -2.20 -18.24 -1.56
C THR A 126 -1.92 -18.67 -0.12
N GLY A 127 -2.77 -18.25 0.81
CA GLY A 127 -2.79 -18.76 2.19
C GLY A 127 -3.37 -20.17 2.33
N GLN A 128 -4.00 -20.70 1.26
CA GLN A 128 -4.59 -22.02 1.22
C GLN A 128 -3.67 -23.01 0.50
N ALA A 129 -4.04 -24.30 0.51
CA ALA A 129 -3.35 -25.30 -0.30
C ALA A 129 -3.42 -24.93 -1.79
N ILE A 130 -2.32 -25.05 -2.55
CA ILE A 130 -2.25 -24.68 -3.98
C ILE A 130 -3.41 -25.27 -4.81
N SER A 131 -3.91 -26.47 -4.46
CA SER A 131 -5.03 -27.13 -5.14
C SER A 131 -6.36 -26.36 -5.06
N THR A 132 -6.51 -25.39 -4.16
CA THR A 132 -7.70 -24.53 -4.07
C THR A 132 -7.66 -23.38 -5.07
N VAL A 133 -6.51 -23.15 -5.72
CA VAL A 133 -6.38 -22.25 -6.87
C VAL A 133 -6.62 -23.07 -8.14
N THR A 134 -7.83 -22.98 -8.67
CA THR A 134 -8.25 -23.69 -9.86
C THR A 134 -8.13 -22.82 -11.11
N THR A 135 -7.83 -23.43 -12.25
CA THR A 135 -7.77 -22.73 -13.54
C THR A 135 -8.77 -23.33 -14.52
N ASN A 136 -9.43 -22.48 -15.30
CA ASN A 136 -10.33 -22.91 -16.37
C ASN A 136 -10.12 -22.06 -17.63
N GLY A 137 -10.12 -22.66 -18.81
CA GLY A 137 -10.00 -21.90 -20.06
C GLY A 137 -8.59 -21.39 -20.37
N ASN A 138 -7.55 -22.00 -19.79
CA ASN A 138 -6.14 -21.72 -20.06
C ASN A 138 -5.69 -20.26 -19.80
N PRO A 139 -5.89 -19.70 -18.59
CA PRO A 139 -5.35 -18.39 -18.25
C PRO A 139 -3.81 -18.41 -18.22
N THR A 140 -3.21 -17.25 -18.40
CA THR A 140 -1.75 -17.07 -18.23
C THR A 140 -1.46 -16.72 -16.77
N ILE A 141 -0.64 -17.52 -16.10
CA ILE A 141 -0.12 -17.23 -14.77
C ILE A 141 1.40 -17.32 -14.84
N ALA A 142 2.09 -16.20 -14.64
CA ALA A 142 3.53 -16.08 -14.80
C ALA A 142 4.17 -15.34 -13.62
N GLY A 143 5.49 -15.45 -13.46
CA GLY A 143 6.26 -14.86 -12.37
C GLY A 143 7.51 -15.70 -12.08
N THR A 144 8.15 -15.45 -10.94
CA THR A 144 9.23 -16.35 -10.45
C THR A 144 8.72 -17.79 -10.30
N THR A 145 7.45 -17.92 -9.93
CA THR A 145 6.67 -19.14 -9.82
C THR A 145 5.20 -18.80 -10.13
N PRO A 146 4.45 -19.64 -10.87
CA PRO A 146 3.07 -19.31 -11.19
C PRO A 146 2.17 -19.19 -9.95
N ILE A 147 2.19 -20.19 -9.07
CA ILE A 147 1.37 -20.26 -7.86
C ILE A 147 2.23 -20.77 -6.71
N VAL A 148 2.21 -20.08 -5.56
CA VAL A 148 2.94 -20.44 -4.34
C VAL A 148 2.02 -20.40 -3.14
N HIS A 149 2.20 -21.36 -2.23
CA HIS A 149 1.58 -21.34 -0.92
C HIS A 149 2.46 -20.57 0.09
N THR A 150 1.82 -19.86 1.02
CA THR A 150 2.47 -19.26 2.19
C THR A 150 1.75 -19.64 3.48
N ASP A 151 2.51 -19.95 4.52
CA ASP A 151 1.99 -20.19 5.88
C ASP A 151 1.63 -18.87 6.59
N THR A 152 2.15 -17.74 6.10
CA THR A 152 1.87 -16.39 6.59
C THR A 152 1.14 -15.59 5.51
N PRO A 153 -0.18 -15.80 5.32
CA PRO A 153 -0.95 -15.02 4.37
C PRO A 153 -1.02 -13.54 4.77
N LEU A 154 -1.11 -12.67 3.77
CA LEU A 154 -1.19 -11.22 3.98
C LEU A 154 -2.42 -10.85 4.81
N ASN A 155 -2.24 -10.06 5.88
CA ASN A 155 -3.35 -9.53 6.65
C ASN A 155 -3.97 -8.30 5.96
N VAL A 156 -4.82 -8.57 4.96
CA VAL A 156 -5.44 -7.51 4.14
C VAL A 156 -6.25 -6.52 4.97
N GLN A 157 -6.93 -6.98 6.03
CA GLN A 157 -7.71 -6.10 6.92
C GLN A 157 -6.80 -5.14 7.70
N ALA A 158 -5.69 -5.61 8.24
CA ALA A 158 -4.73 -4.75 8.95
C ALA A 158 -4.10 -3.70 8.02
N LEU A 159 -3.81 -4.07 6.76
CA LEU A 159 -3.39 -3.11 5.75
C LEU A 159 -4.48 -2.05 5.49
N ILE A 160 -5.74 -2.46 5.33
CA ILE A 160 -6.84 -1.50 5.14
C ILE A 160 -6.95 -0.56 6.34
N ASP A 161 -6.90 -1.08 7.57
CA ASP A 161 -6.92 -0.29 8.80
C ASP A 161 -5.78 0.72 8.88
N THR A 162 -4.60 0.35 8.39
CA THR A 162 -3.39 1.19 8.36
C THR A 162 -3.50 2.38 7.41
N TYR A 163 -4.29 2.28 6.33
CA TYR A 163 -4.35 3.32 5.30
C TYR A 163 -5.69 4.08 5.23
N LYS A 164 -6.79 3.52 5.75
CA LYS A 164 -8.13 4.11 5.61
C LYS A 164 -8.29 5.49 6.25
N THR A 165 -7.59 5.76 7.35
CA THR A 165 -7.64 7.07 8.03
C THR A 165 -6.97 8.20 7.25
N SER A 166 -6.12 7.84 6.28
CA SER A 166 -5.43 8.78 5.38
C SER A 166 -6.09 8.85 4.00
N ALA A 167 -7.33 8.36 3.87
CA ALA A 167 -8.03 8.29 2.59
C ALA A 167 -8.29 9.68 2.01
N ASN A 168 -8.00 9.85 0.70
CA ASN A 168 -8.38 11.06 -0.04
C ASN A 168 -9.89 11.10 -0.30
N PHE A 169 -10.45 9.92 -0.58
CA PHE A 169 -11.87 9.71 -0.83
C PHE A 169 -12.36 8.61 0.10
N THR A 170 -13.42 8.88 0.86
CA THR A 170 -14.04 7.92 1.78
C THR A 170 -15.52 7.81 1.48
N TYR A 171 -15.99 6.59 1.27
CA TYR A 171 -17.38 6.27 1.00
C TYR A 171 -17.88 5.23 2.01
N HIS A 172 -19.12 5.42 2.43
CA HIS A 172 -19.86 4.42 3.19
C HIS A 172 -21.10 4.03 2.38
N VAL A 173 -21.18 2.77 1.98
CA VAL A 173 -22.25 2.24 1.13
C VAL A 173 -22.59 0.82 1.58
N GLU A 174 -23.81 0.57 2.04
CA GLU A 174 -24.18 -0.80 2.49
C GLU A 174 -24.32 -1.80 1.32
N SER A 175 -24.41 -1.34 0.08
CA SER A 175 -24.20 -2.06 -1.18
C SER A 175 -24.44 -1.07 -2.32
N ALA A 176 -23.62 -1.08 -3.36
CA ALA A 176 -23.82 -0.18 -4.50
C ALA A 176 -23.22 -0.72 -5.79
N THR A 177 -23.79 -0.28 -6.92
CA THR A 177 -23.16 -0.38 -8.24
C THR A 177 -22.81 1.02 -8.73
N GLN A 178 -21.55 1.26 -9.03
CA GLN A 178 -21.04 2.57 -9.41
C GLN A 178 -20.32 2.53 -10.75
N THR A 179 -20.55 3.55 -11.57
CA THR A 179 -19.91 3.78 -12.88
C THR A 179 -18.85 4.86 -12.78
N ASN A 180 -18.06 5.04 -13.84
CA ASN A 180 -17.08 6.13 -13.97
C ASN A 180 -17.65 7.55 -13.79
N THR A 181 -18.97 7.74 -13.87
CA THR A 181 -19.65 9.03 -13.68
C THR A 181 -20.38 9.17 -12.34
N THR A 182 -20.39 8.12 -11.51
CA THR A 182 -21.14 8.14 -10.24
C THR A 182 -20.47 9.06 -9.23
N THR A 183 -21.23 9.99 -8.64
CA THR A 183 -20.81 10.90 -7.57
C THR A 183 -21.85 10.87 -6.42
N PRO A 184 -21.44 10.68 -5.15
CA PRO A 184 -20.08 10.36 -4.71
C PRO A 184 -19.65 8.95 -5.18
N GLY A 185 -18.42 8.82 -5.65
CA GLY A 185 -17.88 7.59 -6.23
C GLY A 185 -16.79 7.83 -7.28
N PRO A 186 -16.62 6.94 -8.27
CA PRO A 186 -15.57 7.05 -9.30
C PRO A 186 -15.54 8.40 -10.04
N GLY A 187 -16.68 9.07 -10.17
CA GLY A 187 -16.81 10.39 -10.79
C GLY A 187 -16.13 11.51 -10.00
N ASP A 188 -15.70 11.27 -8.76
CA ASP A 188 -14.98 12.25 -7.93
C ASP A 188 -13.52 12.43 -8.36
N GLY A 189 -13.05 11.68 -9.36
CA GLY A 189 -11.73 11.88 -9.97
C GLY A 189 -10.61 11.17 -9.23
N TRP A 190 -10.72 9.84 -9.07
CA TRP A 190 -9.70 9.01 -8.43
C TRP A 190 -8.39 8.89 -9.21
N GLY A 191 -8.39 9.34 -10.46
CA GLY A 191 -7.28 9.24 -11.40
C GLY A 191 -7.65 8.42 -12.63
N THR A 192 -6.90 8.61 -13.70
CA THR A 192 -7.09 7.89 -14.96
C THR A 192 -5.74 7.32 -15.38
N PRO A 193 -5.51 6.01 -15.21
CA PRO A 193 -4.31 5.36 -15.70
C PRO A 193 -4.17 5.51 -17.22
N VAL A 194 -2.96 5.77 -17.68
CA VAL A 194 -2.59 5.65 -19.09
C VAL A 194 -2.18 4.21 -19.32
N LEU A 195 -2.96 3.49 -20.12
CA LEU A 195 -2.71 2.07 -20.44
C LEU A 195 -1.40 1.90 -21.21
N GLY A 196 -0.77 0.73 -21.03
CA GLY A 196 0.40 0.32 -21.79
C GLY A 196 0.07 0.00 -23.26
N ALA A 197 1.09 -0.34 -24.05
CA ALA A 197 0.93 -0.61 -25.48
C ALA A 197 0.12 -1.89 -25.76
N SER A 198 0.15 -2.85 -24.83
CA SER A 198 -0.62 -4.08 -24.82
C SER A 198 -1.30 -4.31 -23.47
N ASP A 199 -2.24 -5.27 -23.43
CA ASP A 199 -2.98 -5.63 -22.22
C ASP A 199 -2.10 -6.21 -21.08
N THR A 200 -0.86 -6.60 -21.40
CA THR A 200 0.14 -7.08 -20.43
C THR A 200 1.21 -6.04 -20.11
N ASP A 201 1.18 -4.87 -20.74
CA ASP A 201 2.09 -3.77 -20.43
C ASP A 201 1.56 -2.97 -19.24
N PRO A 202 2.45 -2.52 -18.34
CA PRO A 202 2.04 -1.79 -17.16
C PRO A 202 1.46 -0.43 -17.56
N SER A 203 0.35 -0.08 -16.93
CA SER A 203 -0.16 1.30 -16.99
C SER A 203 0.72 2.26 -16.20
N THR A 204 0.57 3.56 -16.44
CA THR A 204 1.18 4.61 -15.63
C THR A 204 0.12 5.57 -15.10
N CYS A 205 0.41 6.24 -13.98
CA CYS A 205 -0.46 7.30 -13.49
C CYS A 205 0.30 8.40 -12.76
N GLY A 206 -0.18 9.64 -12.89
CA GLY A 206 0.42 10.83 -12.28
C GLY A 206 -0.10 11.15 -10.87
N VAL A 207 -1.19 10.51 -10.43
CA VAL A 207 -1.81 10.74 -9.11
C VAL A 207 -1.78 9.48 -8.25
N ARG A 208 -1.91 9.65 -6.93
CA ARG A 208 -1.70 8.59 -5.93
C ARG A 208 -2.73 8.71 -4.81
N ASN A 209 -4.00 8.57 -5.17
CA ASN A 209 -5.10 8.71 -4.25
C ASN A 209 -5.26 7.46 -3.39
N ILE A 210 -5.73 7.63 -2.16
CA ILE A 210 -6.34 6.54 -1.41
C ILE A 210 -7.84 6.69 -1.53
N VAL A 211 -8.48 5.66 -2.05
CA VAL A 211 -9.93 5.51 -2.12
C VAL A 211 -10.32 4.43 -1.14
N TYR A 212 -11.24 4.76 -0.23
CA TYR A 212 -11.71 3.85 0.81
C TYR A 212 -13.22 3.66 0.73
N TYR A 213 -13.65 2.40 0.65
CA TYR A 213 -15.02 1.96 0.76
C TYR A 213 -15.23 1.17 2.05
N ASN A 214 -16.12 1.67 2.90
CA ASN A 214 -16.71 0.90 3.99
C ASN A 214 -18.06 0.34 3.54
N THR A 215 -18.13 -0.97 3.29
CA THR A 215 -19.39 -1.60 2.85
C THR A 215 -20.27 -2.08 3.98
N LYS A 216 -19.80 -2.00 5.24
CA LYS A 216 -20.49 -2.60 6.36
C LYS A 216 -21.89 -2.01 6.53
N THR A 217 -22.88 -2.86 6.77
CA THR A 217 -24.20 -2.43 7.22
C THR A 217 -24.12 -1.70 8.57
N SER A 218 -25.21 -1.04 8.96
CA SER A 218 -25.37 -0.48 10.31
C SER A 218 -25.17 -1.51 11.45
N ALA A 219 -25.30 -2.82 11.15
CA ALA A 219 -25.02 -3.91 12.07
C ALA A 219 -23.54 -4.37 12.07
N GLY A 220 -22.68 -3.73 11.28
CA GLY A 220 -21.26 -4.05 11.15
C GLY A 220 -20.95 -5.24 10.22
N VAL A 221 -21.95 -5.75 9.49
CA VAL A 221 -21.78 -6.89 8.57
C VAL A 221 -21.28 -6.37 7.22
N PRO A 222 -20.11 -6.82 6.72
CA PRO A 222 -19.62 -6.45 5.39
C PRO A 222 -20.57 -6.92 4.28
N THR A 223 -20.63 -6.16 3.19
CA THR A 223 -21.40 -6.48 1.99
C THR A 223 -20.50 -6.29 0.78
N ASP A 224 -21.00 -5.71 -0.31
CA ASP A 224 -20.31 -5.61 -1.57
C ASP A 224 -20.31 -4.19 -2.17
N ILE A 225 -19.30 -3.94 -3.01
CA ILE A 225 -19.28 -2.82 -3.94
C ILE A 225 -19.02 -3.33 -5.36
N SER A 226 -19.84 -2.89 -6.29
CA SER A 226 -19.67 -3.18 -7.71
C SER A 226 -19.17 -1.96 -8.46
N LEU A 227 -17.95 -2.03 -9.00
CA LEU A 227 -17.34 -0.99 -9.82
C LEU A 227 -17.37 -1.39 -11.30
N THR A 228 -18.11 -0.62 -12.10
CA THR A 228 -18.40 -0.93 -13.51
C THR A 228 -18.29 0.30 -14.41
N GLY A 229 -18.62 0.14 -15.70
CA GLY A 229 -18.77 1.24 -16.65
C GLY A 229 -17.50 2.08 -16.83
N GLY A 230 -16.32 1.43 -16.82
CA GLY A 230 -15.04 2.08 -17.02
C GLY A 230 -14.52 2.82 -15.79
N ALA A 231 -14.90 2.40 -14.58
CA ALA A 231 -14.36 2.98 -13.35
C ALA A 231 -12.83 2.90 -13.33
N THR A 232 -12.16 4.04 -13.14
CA THR A 232 -10.70 4.11 -13.10
C THR A 232 -10.19 4.77 -11.84
N GLY A 233 -8.95 4.45 -11.44
CA GLY A 233 -8.27 5.19 -10.39
C GLY A 233 -6.80 4.86 -10.27
N CYS A 234 -6.12 5.63 -9.43
CA CYS A 234 -4.70 5.48 -9.18
C CYS A 234 -4.38 5.61 -7.71
N GLY A 235 -3.54 4.72 -7.21
CA GLY A 235 -3.05 4.71 -5.84
C GLY A 235 -3.48 3.47 -5.08
N LEU A 236 -4.11 3.66 -3.92
CA LEU A 236 -4.63 2.60 -3.07
C LEU A 236 -6.14 2.55 -3.15
N LEU A 237 -6.70 1.40 -3.54
CA LEU A 237 -8.12 1.11 -3.41
C LEU A 237 -8.30 0.17 -2.21
N LEU A 238 -9.02 0.64 -1.20
CA LEU A 238 -9.28 -0.08 0.05
C LEU A 238 -10.77 -0.39 0.12
N ILE A 239 -11.14 -1.67 0.19
CA ILE A 239 -12.53 -2.12 0.26
C ILE A 239 -12.69 -3.01 1.49
N GLU A 240 -13.41 -2.52 2.50
CA GLU A 240 -13.90 -3.36 3.60
C GLU A 240 -15.22 -4.01 3.17
N GLY A 241 -15.14 -5.21 2.59
CA GLY A 241 -16.24 -5.95 1.98
C GLY A 241 -15.77 -6.80 0.80
N ASP A 242 -16.73 -7.24 0.00
CA ASP A 242 -16.49 -7.90 -1.29
C ASP A 242 -16.44 -6.87 -2.42
N ALA A 243 -15.71 -7.20 -3.48
CA ALA A 243 -15.54 -6.34 -4.64
C ALA A 243 -15.93 -7.05 -5.94
N PHE A 244 -16.90 -6.48 -6.66
CA PHE A 244 -17.24 -6.87 -8.03
C PHE A 244 -16.62 -5.87 -9.01
N LEU A 245 -15.56 -6.27 -9.70
CA LEU A 245 -14.81 -5.40 -10.61
C LEU A 245 -15.12 -5.82 -12.05
N HIS A 246 -15.88 -4.99 -12.79
CA HIS A 246 -16.27 -5.34 -14.16
C HIS A 246 -16.40 -4.15 -15.11
N GLY A 247 -16.75 -4.43 -16.37
CA GLY A 247 -17.13 -3.40 -17.34
C GLY A 247 -16.07 -2.34 -17.63
N GLY A 248 -14.79 -2.71 -17.76
CA GLY A 248 -13.72 -1.75 -18.10
C GLY A 248 -12.93 -1.19 -16.92
N PHE A 249 -12.98 -1.83 -15.75
CA PHE A 249 -12.27 -1.38 -14.54
C PHE A 249 -10.75 -1.26 -14.78
N SER A 250 -10.13 -0.14 -14.39
CA SER A 250 -8.68 0.08 -14.55
C SER A 250 -8.06 0.75 -13.33
N TRP A 251 -7.05 0.11 -12.73
CA TRP A 251 -6.36 0.61 -11.54
C TRP A 251 -4.84 0.60 -11.70
N ASN A 252 -4.21 1.71 -11.31
CA ASN A 252 -2.74 1.80 -11.21
C ASN A 252 -2.33 1.96 -9.73
N GLY A 253 -1.80 0.92 -9.13
CA GLY A 253 -1.40 0.84 -7.72
C GLY A 253 -1.90 -0.46 -7.09
N ILE A 254 -2.22 -0.44 -5.79
CA ILE A 254 -2.65 -1.64 -5.07
C ILE A 254 -4.16 -1.59 -4.82
N VAL A 255 -4.81 -2.72 -5.04
CA VAL A 255 -6.21 -2.97 -4.66
C VAL A 255 -6.21 -3.96 -3.48
N LEU A 256 -6.81 -3.55 -2.37
CA LEU A 256 -6.95 -4.34 -1.14
C LEU A 256 -8.43 -4.53 -0.84
N VAL A 257 -8.85 -5.79 -0.77
CA VAL A 257 -10.25 -6.16 -0.51
C VAL A 257 -10.28 -7.11 0.67
N SER A 258 -10.93 -6.74 1.77
CA SER A 258 -10.97 -7.58 2.98
C SER A 258 -11.73 -8.89 2.76
N GLY A 259 -12.74 -8.86 1.89
CA GLY A 259 -13.52 -10.02 1.46
C GLY A 259 -13.01 -10.63 0.16
N SER A 260 -13.95 -11.07 -0.66
CA SER A 260 -13.70 -11.78 -1.91
C SER A 260 -13.73 -10.82 -3.10
N VAL A 261 -13.01 -11.19 -4.15
CA VAL A 261 -12.90 -10.40 -5.37
C VAL A 261 -13.42 -11.18 -6.57
N THR A 262 -14.29 -10.53 -7.33
CA THR A 262 -14.90 -11.10 -8.53
C THR A 262 -14.65 -10.19 -9.73
N PHE A 263 -13.80 -10.64 -10.66
CA PHE A 263 -13.65 -10.07 -12.01
C PHE A 263 -14.56 -10.84 -12.97
N THR A 264 -15.65 -10.21 -13.38
CA THR A 264 -16.59 -10.80 -14.35
C THR A 264 -16.98 -9.79 -15.43
N GLY A 265 -17.93 -10.17 -16.29
CA GLY A 265 -18.46 -9.31 -17.35
C GLY A 265 -17.50 -9.05 -18.51
N GLY A 266 -17.97 -8.30 -19.51
CA GLY A 266 -17.18 -7.90 -20.67
C GLY A 266 -16.25 -6.72 -20.40
N GLY A 267 -15.38 -6.44 -21.38
CA GLY A 267 -14.40 -5.36 -21.32
C GLY A 267 -13.13 -5.73 -20.54
N ASN A 268 -12.03 -5.05 -20.87
CA ASN A 268 -10.73 -5.28 -20.25
C ASN A 268 -10.75 -4.75 -18.82
N LYS A 269 -10.31 -5.58 -17.88
CA LYS A 269 -10.12 -5.19 -16.49
C LYS A 269 -8.62 -5.19 -16.23
N ASN A 270 -8.05 -4.08 -15.80
CA ASN A 270 -6.60 -3.95 -15.64
C ASN A 270 -6.24 -3.49 -14.23
N VAL A 271 -5.29 -4.17 -13.60
CA VAL A 271 -4.64 -3.75 -12.36
C VAL A 271 -3.15 -3.79 -12.60
N THR A 272 -2.50 -2.63 -12.58
CA THR A 272 -1.03 -2.52 -12.60
C THR A 272 -0.52 -2.16 -11.22
N GLY A 273 0.20 -3.07 -10.57
CA GLY A 273 0.66 -2.93 -9.18
C GLY A 273 0.48 -4.24 -8.45
N ALA A 274 -0.59 -4.39 -7.66
CA ALA A 274 -0.97 -5.69 -7.08
C ALA A 274 -2.45 -5.71 -6.67
N LEU A 275 -3.00 -6.91 -6.53
CA LEU A 275 -4.32 -7.16 -5.94
C LEU A 275 -4.18 -8.14 -4.77
N ALA A 276 -4.82 -7.84 -3.64
CA ALA A 276 -4.92 -8.76 -2.52
C ALA A 276 -6.37 -8.90 -2.03
N SER A 277 -6.82 -10.14 -1.85
CA SER A 277 -8.10 -10.50 -1.25
C SER A 277 -7.90 -11.23 0.09
N GLY A 278 -8.62 -10.76 1.11
CA GLY A 278 -8.62 -11.34 2.44
C GLY A 278 -9.68 -12.43 2.66
N GLY A 279 -10.48 -12.73 1.63
CA GLY A 279 -11.67 -13.58 1.69
C GLY A 279 -11.50 -14.84 2.55
N SER A 280 -12.53 -15.17 3.32
CA SER A 280 -12.56 -16.36 4.19
C SER A 280 -13.75 -17.30 3.91
N THR A 281 -14.74 -16.88 3.12
CA THR A 281 -16.00 -17.64 2.93
C THR A 281 -16.38 -17.88 1.47
N ASP A 282 -16.15 -16.92 0.57
CA ASP A 282 -16.47 -17.06 -0.85
C ASP A 282 -15.22 -17.26 -1.70
N ALA A 283 -15.39 -17.95 -2.83
CA ALA A 283 -14.30 -18.18 -3.76
C ALA A 283 -14.03 -16.93 -4.59
N ASP A 284 -12.76 -16.52 -4.68
CA ASP A 284 -12.35 -15.46 -5.60
C ASP A 284 -12.52 -15.95 -7.04
N VAL A 285 -13.07 -15.11 -7.92
CA VAL A 285 -13.22 -15.44 -9.34
C VAL A 285 -12.54 -14.37 -10.17
N VAL A 286 -11.46 -14.73 -10.87
CA VAL A 286 -10.75 -13.82 -11.76
C VAL A 286 -10.95 -14.25 -13.21
N GLY A 287 -11.77 -13.52 -13.97
CA GLY A 287 -12.00 -13.85 -15.37
C GLY A 287 -12.44 -12.70 -16.27
N GLY A 288 -12.66 -13.01 -17.55
CA GLY A 288 -13.22 -12.10 -18.55
C GLY A 288 -12.25 -11.01 -19.02
N ASN A 289 -11.04 -11.35 -19.49
CA ASN A 289 -10.01 -10.36 -19.87
C ASN A 289 -9.52 -9.54 -18.67
N ALA A 290 -9.25 -10.21 -17.55
CA ALA A 290 -8.64 -9.60 -16.38
C ALA A 290 -7.11 -9.68 -16.49
N ASN A 291 -6.45 -8.53 -16.38
CA ASN A 291 -5.00 -8.38 -16.39
C ASN A 291 -4.56 -7.84 -15.03
N ILE A 292 -3.80 -8.63 -14.29
CA ILE A 292 -3.19 -8.24 -13.02
C ILE A 292 -1.68 -8.34 -13.22
N ILE A 293 -1.02 -7.18 -13.30
CA ILE A 293 0.38 -7.06 -13.67
C ILE A 293 1.15 -6.49 -12.49
N TYR A 294 2.14 -7.21 -12.00
CA TYR A 294 3.00 -6.75 -10.94
C TYR A 294 3.87 -5.58 -11.40
N CYS A 295 3.91 -4.52 -10.59
CA CYS A 295 4.73 -3.35 -10.87
C CYS A 295 5.24 -2.71 -9.57
N SER A 296 6.49 -2.97 -9.21
CA SER A 296 7.11 -2.44 -8.00
C SER A 296 7.11 -0.92 -7.97
N THR A 297 7.28 -0.27 -9.12
CA THR A 297 7.28 1.21 -9.19
C THR A 297 5.92 1.79 -8.83
N ALA A 298 4.83 1.16 -9.28
CA ALA A 298 3.47 1.60 -8.92
C ALA A 298 3.22 1.41 -7.42
N ILE A 299 3.72 0.34 -6.82
CA ILE A 299 3.63 0.02 -5.37
C ILE A 299 4.47 1.00 -4.53
N LEU A 300 5.76 1.14 -4.84
CA LEU A 300 6.71 1.99 -4.09
C LEU A 300 6.28 3.47 -4.10
N ALA A 301 5.71 3.93 -5.21
CA ALA A 301 5.28 5.30 -5.35
C ALA A 301 4.17 5.68 -4.35
N LEU A 302 3.39 4.72 -3.83
CA LEU A 302 2.24 4.96 -2.93
C LEU A 302 2.65 5.52 -1.57
N THR A 303 3.87 5.23 -1.11
CA THR A 303 4.36 5.64 0.21
C THR A 303 5.55 6.61 0.14
N ALA A 304 6.23 6.71 -1.02
CA ALA A 304 7.45 7.51 -1.19
C ALA A 304 7.34 8.99 -0.78
N ASN A 305 6.20 9.63 -1.06
CA ASN A 305 5.95 11.06 -0.81
C ASN A 305 4.98 11.32 0.35
N ARG A 306 4.77 10.34 1.23
CA ARG A 306 3.92 10.53 2.41
C ARG A 306 4.69 11.25 3.52
N PRO A 307 3.98 11.99 4.39
CA PRO A 307 4.55 12.48 5.65
C PRO A 307 5.18 11.35 6.46
N LEU A 308 6.11 11.70 7.35
CA LEU A 308 6.65 10.74 8.31
C LEU A 308 5.55 10.30 9.29
N ASP A 309 5.51 9.02 9.59
CA ASP A 309 4.68 8.49 10.67
C ASP A 309 5.37 8.77 12.00
N ILE A 310 4.65 9.38 12.94
CA ILE A 310 5.13 9.57 14.32
C ILE A 310 4.92 8.24 15.05
N LEU A 311 6.03 7.60 15.44
CA LEU A 311 6.01 6.32 16.14
C LEU A 311 5.87 6.53 17.65
N SER A 312 6.58 7.52 18.19
CA SER A 312 6.52 7.87 19.60
C SER A 312 7.00 9.32 19.80
N TRP A 313 6.61 9.93 20.92
CA TRP A 313 7.18 11.21 21.34
C TRP A 313 7.27 11.29 22.86
N LYS A 314 8.21 12.09 23.37
CA LYS A 314 8.36 12.37 24.81
C LYS A 314 8.95 13.75 25.08
N ASP A 315 8.53 14.35 26.19
CA ASP A 315 9.22 15.51 26.79
C ASP A 315 10.40 14.98 27.62
N VAL A 316 11.60 15.40 27.25
CA VAL A 316 12.84 15.08 27.94
C VAL A 316 13.23 16.31 28.75
N ARG A 317 13.04 16.21 30.06
CA ARG A 317 13.51 17.21 31.03
C ARG A 317 15.03 17.16 31.18
#